data_AF-A0A2V7YK38-F1
#
_entry.id   AF-A0A2V7YK38-F1
#
_cell.length_a   1.000
_cell.length_b   1.000
_cell.length_c   1.000
_cell.angle_alpha   90.00
_cell.angle_beta   90.00
_cell.angle_gamma   90.00
#
_symmetry.space_group_name_H-M   'P 1'
#
loop_
_entity.id
_entity.type
_entity.pdbx_description
1 polymer ?
#
loop_
_entity_poly.entity_id
_entity_poly.type
_entity_poly.pdbx_seq_one_letter_code
_entity_poly.pdbx_strand_id
1 'polypeptide(L)'
;METPPRNNLAKWTAALFVVLLVNTAYITAFASPTIFYMTNVLAHLVLGLGLAVAFGVLLARRPDLRAGIAPAAVLFGIALVAGLWLAVAGNVLAHRQILWAHIVAAGLGVIAIGVWLWQRSATGGGWARLRQAFVAAAVLLVALPGAMALWRKAHPDPNDHIVNPLVVPTSMQEEGGGPKSPFFPSSAKTNVGGIIKSEFFMDSQACGECHKDIYQQWNSSAHHFASFNDQFYRKSIEYMQSVVGTQPSKWCAGCHDHAVFFNGRFERPIKDQIDTPQARAGLACTSCHAITSVHSSMGNGDFTIEYPPLHELVSSKNPVVHTMDHFLTYLQPEPHRRTFMKPFMRGSAEFCAACHKVHLDVPVNSYRWARGFNDYDNWQASGVSGQ
;
A
#
# COMPACT_ATOMS: atom_id res chain seq x y z
N MET A 1 41.03 -46.82 -8.12
CA MET A 1 40.24 -46.16 -7.05
C MET A 1 39.73 -44.85 -7.59
N GLU A 2 38.56 -44.85 -8.22
CA GLU A 2 37.90 -43.61 -8.64
C GLU A 2 37.41 -42.88 -7.39
N THR A 3 37.82 -41.63 -7.24
CA THR A 3 37.28 -40.75 -6.21
C THR A 3 35.80 -40.51 -6.54
N PRO A 4 34.85 -40.75 -5.60
CA PRO A 4 33.45 -40.50 -5.89
C PRO A 4 33.27 -39.00 -6.19
N PRO A 5 32.53 -38.63 -7.24
CA PRO A 5 32.38 -37.22 -7.62
C PRO A 5 31.85 -36.43 -6.43
N ARG A 6 32.56 -35.36 -6.06
CA ARG A 6 32.12 -34.39 -5.05
C ARG A 6 30.71 -33.95 -5.43
N ASN A 7 29.72 -34.37 -4.65
CA ASN A 7 28.32 -34.19 -5.01
C ASN A 7 27.87 -32.74 -4.77
N ASN A 8 28.33 -31.84 -5.64
CA ASN A 8 28.13 -30.39 -5.56
C ASN A 8 26.65 -30.02 -5.64
N LEU A 9 25.84 -30.78 -6.39
CA LEU A 9 24.40 -30.55 -6.53
C LEU A 9 23.69 -30.59 -5.17
N ALA A 10 23.88 -31.65 -4.38
CA ALA A 10 23.22 -31.80 -3.08
C ALA A 10 23.61 -30.67 -2.11
N LYS A 11 24.89 -30.25 -2.12
CA LYS A 11 25.38 -29.15 -1.28
C LYS A 11 24.76 -27.81 -1.69
N TRP A 12 24.72 -27.52 -2.99
CA TRP A 12 24.12 -26.28 -3.50
C TRP A 12 22.61 -26.24 -3.29
N THR A 13 21.88 -27.35 -3.53
CA THR A 13 20.44 -27.44 -3.24
C THR A 13 20.16 -27.18 -1.76
N ALA A 14 20.96 -27.75 -0.85
CA ALA A 14 20.80 -27.52 0.58
C ALA A 14 21.11 -26.06 0.99
N ALA A 15 22.16 -25.47 0.43
CA ALA A 15 22.49 -24.06 0.68
C ALA A 15 21.40 -23.11 0.16
N LEU A 16 20.94 -23.31 -1.08
CA LEU A 16 19.85 -22.54 -1.67
C LEU A 16 18.55 -22.69 -0.87
N PHE A 17 18.26 -23.87 -0.33
CA PHE A 17 17.09 -24.09 0.50
C PHE A 17 17.15 -23.26 1.80
N VAL A 18 18.32 -23.19 2.45
CA VAL A 18 18.53 -22.31 3.61
C VAL A 18 18.35 -20.85 3.22
N VAL A 19 18.88 -20.42 2.07
CA VAL A 19 18.69 -19.05 1.55
C VAL A 19 17.21 -18.74 1.30
N LEU A 20 16.46 -19.69 0.71
CA LEU A 20 15.02 -19.53 0.51
C LEU A 20 14.30 -19.34 1.85
N LEU A 21 14.63 -20.11 2.89
CA LEU A 21 14.02 -19.93 4.23
C LEU A 21 14.29 -18.55 4.82
N VAL A 22 15.53 -18.04 4.69
CA VAL A 22 15.89 -16.68 5.14
C VAL A 22 15.12 -15.62 4.35
N ASN A 23 15.01 -15.78 3.03
CA ASN A 23 14.21 -14.88 2.19
C ASN A 23 12.71 -14.95 2.56
N THR A 24 12.15 -16.13 2.81
CA THR A 24 10.78 -16.31 3.30
C THR A 24 10.55 -15.60 4.64
N ALA A 25 11.51 -15.69 5.57
CA ALA A 25 11.46 -14.98 6.85
C ALA A 25 11.35 -13.46 6.63
N TYR A 26 12.16 -12.91 5.71
CA TYR A 26 12.15 -11.50 5.37
C TYR A 26 10.81 -11.07 4.73
N ILE A 27 10.35 -11.74 3.67
CA ILE A 27 9.11 -11.33 2.97
C ILE A 27 7.85 -11.49 3.82
N THR A 28 7.87 -12.37 4.82
CA THR A 28 6.78 -12.55 5.78
C THR A 28 6.81 -11.50 6.88
N ALA A 29 8.00 -11.09 7.32
CA ALA A 29 8.16 -10.12 8.41
C ALA A 29 7.86 -8.68 7.96
N PHE A 30 8.21 -8.36 6.72
CA PHE A 30 8.10 -7.03 6.14
C PHE A 30 7.08 -7.01 4.99
N ALA A 31 6.54 -5.84 4.69
CA ALA A 31 5.68 -5.60 3.53
C ALA A 31 5.79 -4.13 3.09
N SER A 32 7.03 -3.66 2.90
CA SER A 32 7.30 -2.27 2.57
C SER A 32 7.18 -2.04 1.07
N PRO A 33 6.63 -0.89 0.63
CA PRO A 33 6.52 -0.53 -0.78
C PRO A 33 7.87 -0.03 -1.31
N THR A 34 8.87 -0.91 -1.38
CA THR A 34 10.23 -0.59 -1.81
C THR A 34 10.71 -1.53 -2.90
N ILE A 35 11.59 -1.03 -3.77
CA ILE A 35 12.23 -1.85 -4.82
C ILE A 35 12.97 -3.05 -4.19
N PHE A 36 13.64 -2.85 -3.05
CA PHE A 36 14.35 -3.93 -2.36
C PHE A 36 13.41 -5.04 -1.87
N TYR A 37 12.24 -4.68 -1.32
CA TYR A 37 11.25 -5.65 -0.89
C TYR A 37 10.69 -6.44 -2.10
N MET A 38 10.28 -5.75 -3.17
CA MET A 38 9.75 -6.42 -4.36
C MET A 38 10.79 -7.28 -5.08
N THR A 39 12.07 -6.88 -5.03
CA THR A 39 13.19 -7.71 -5.51
C THR A 39 13.29 -9.02 -4.71
N ASN A 40 13.07 -8.97 -3.39
CA ASN A 40 13.06 -10.17 -2.56
C ASN A 40 11.84 -11.07 -2.81
N VAL A 41 10.69 -10.49 -3.16
CA VAL A 41 9.50 -11.26 -3.60
C VAL A 41 9.80 -11.98 -4.91
N LEU A 42 10.40 -11.31 -5.90
CA LEU A 42 10.86 -11.97 -7.13
C LEU A 42 11.92 -13.04 -6.86
N ALA A 43 12.87 -12.75 -5.96
CA ALA A 43 13.88 -13.72 -5.55
C ALA A 43 13.24 -14.96 -4.93
N HIS A 44 12.17 -14.82 -4.12
CA HIS A 44 11.43 -15.95 -3.56
C HIS A 44 10.89 -16.87 -4.67
N LEU A 45 10.24 -16.29 -5.67
CA LEU A 45 9.70 -17.03 -6.81
C LEU A 45 10.82 -17.74 -7.59
N VAL A 46 11.87 -17.02 -7.98
CA VAL A 46 12.98 -17.57 -8.78
C VAL A 46 13.75 -18.65 -8.00
N LEU A 47 14.07 -18.40 -6.73
CA LEU A 47 14.73 -19.38 -5.86
C LEU A 47 13.85 -20.62 -5.67
N GLY A 48 12.54 -20.44 -5.47
CA GLY A 48 11.57 -21.54 -5.34
C GLY A 48 11.53 -22.43 -6.59
N LEU A 49 11.47 -21.84 -7.78
CA LEU A 49 11.49 -22.57 -9.05
C LEU A 49 12.83 -23.30 -9.27
N GLY A 50 13.94 -22.61 -9.05
CA GLY A 50 15.28 -23.20 -9.17
C GLY A 50 15.48 -24.37 -8.20
N LEU A 51 15.01 -24.22 -6.96
CA LEU A 51 15.04 -25.28 -5.96
C LEU A 51 14.13 -26.45 -6.32
N ALA A 52 12.93 -26.21 -6.84
CA ALA A 52 12.05 -27.28 -7.30
C ALA A 52 12.72 -28.17 -8.35
N VAL A 53 13.37 -27.54 -9.35
CA VAL A 53 14.14 -28.26 -10.38
C VAL A 53 15.32 -29.00 -9.76
N ALA A 54 16.14 -28.33 -8.96
CA ALA A 54 17.32 -28.93 -8.34
C ALA A 54 16.95 -30.10 -7.42
N PHE A 55 15.85 -29.98 -6.68
CA PHE A 55 15.32 -31.01 -5.79
C PHE A 55 14.76 -32.19 -6.58
N GLY A 56 14.03 -31.94 -7.67
CA GLY A 56 13.57 -32.99 -8.59
C GLY A 56 14.73 -33.79 -9.20
N VAL A 57 15.77 -33.12 -9.69
CA VAL A 57 16.99 -33.78 -10.21
C VAL A 57 17.72 -34.54 -9.11
N LEU A 58 17.81 -33.98 -7.90
CA LEU A 58 18.43 -34.64 -6.76
C LEU A 58 17.69 -35.93 -6.40
N LEU A 59 16.36 -35.88 -6.30
CA LEU A 59 15.52 -37.06 -6.10
C LEU A 59 15.78 -38.07 -7.21
N ALA A 60 15.73 -37.66 -8.48
CA ALA A 60 15.98 -38.53 -9.62
C ALA A 60 17.35 -39.25 -9.55
N ARG A 61 18.41 -38.57 -9.10
CA ARG A 61 19.77 -39.13 -9.06
C ARG A 61 20.14 -39.86 -7.77
N ARG A 62 19.39 -39.65 -6.68
CA ARG A 62 19.72 -40.15 -5.33
C ARG A 62 18.55 -40.93 -4.72
N PRO A 63 18.34 -42.19 -5.14
CA PRO A 63 17.30 -43.05 -4.57
C PRO A 63 17.46 -43.26 -3.06
N ASP A 64 18.70 -43.17 -2.54
CA ASP A 64 19.03 -43.22 -1.11
C ASP A 64 18.45 -42.05 -0.29
N LEU A 65 18.10 -40.94 -0.95
CA LEU A 65 17.46 -39.79 -0.33
C LEU A 65 15.94 -39.85 -0.45
N ARG A 66 15.41 -40.44 -1.53
CA ARG A 66 13.97 -40.44 -1.86
C ARG A 66 13.10 -40.99 -0.75
N ALA A 67 13.42 -42.16 -0.21
CA ALA A 67 12.57 -42.83 0.78
C ALA A 67 12.38 -42.00 2.06
N GLY A 68 13.40 -41.24 2.48
CA GLY A 68 13.34 -40.44 3.70
C GLY A 68 12.70 -39.06 3.52
N ILE A 69 12.73 -38.48 2.31
CA ILE A 69 12.21 -37.13 2.05
C ILE A 69 10.94 -37.11 1.21
N ALA A 70 10.37 -38.27 0.86
CA ALA A 70 9.16 -38.37 0.06
C ALA A 70 7.97 -37.55 0.63
N PRO A 71 7.68 -37.55 1.95
CA PRO A 71 6.62 -36.71 2.48
C PRO A 71 6.86 -35.22 2.25
N ALA A 72 8.10 -34.76 2.46
CA ALA A 72 8.48 -33.37 2.19
C ALA A 72 8.38 -33.03 0.69
N ALA A 73 8.78 -33.95 -0.19
CA ALA A 73 8.70 -33.77 -1.63
C ALA A 73 7.26 -33.59 -2.12
N VAL A 74 6.32 -34.38 -1.60
CA VAL A 74 4.89 -34.23 -1.92
C VAL A 74 4.36 -32.87 -1.44
N LEU A 75 4.68 -32.49 -0.19
CA LEU A 75 4.25 -31.21 0.39
C LEU A 75 4.81 -30.00 -0.38
N PHE A 76 6.09 -30.03 -0.75
CA PHE A 76 6.67 -28.99 -1.60
C PHE A 76 6.11 -29.02 -3.03
N GLY A 77 5.73 -30.18 -3.55
CA GLY A 77 5.01 -30.29 -4.82
C GLY A 77 3.66 -29.57 -4.77
N ILE A 78 2.88 -29.79 -3.71
CA ILE A 78 1.61 -29.08 -3.48
C ILE A 78 1.85 -27.57 -3.37
N ALA A 79 2.84 -27.15 -2.57
CA ALA A 79 3.20 -25.75 -2.42
C ALA A 79 3.62 -25.13 -3.76
N LEU A 80 4.42 -25.83 -4.57
CA LEU A 80 4.86 -25.37 -5.89
C LEU A 80 3.68 -25.19 -6.84
N VAL A 81 2.77 -26.17 -6.92
CA VAL A 81 1.58 -26.08 -7.78
C VAL A 81 0.70 -24.89 -7.36
N ALA A 82 0.46 -24.73 -6.05
CA ALA A 82 -0.30 -23.59 -5.54
C ALA A 82 0.41 -22.25 -5.82
N GLY A 83 1.73 -22.19 -5.66
CA GLY A 83 2.55 -20.99 -5.91
C GLY A 83 2.59 -20.60 -7.40
N LEU A 84 2.74 -21.58 -8.29
CA LEU A 84 2.67 -21.38 -9.74
C LEU A 84 1.29 -20.88 -10.17
N TRP A 85 0.23 -21.46 -9.61
CA TRP A 85 -1.12 -21.01 -9.88
C TRP A 85 -1.33 -19.57 -9.39
N LEU A 86 -0.87 -19.21 -8.19
CA LEU A 86 -0.94 -17.83 -7.67
C LEU A 86 -0.12 -16.84 -8.50
N ALA A 87 1.02 -17.25 -9.04
CA ALA A 87 1.82 -16.39 -9.90
C ALA A 87 1.10 -16.03 -11.22
N VAL A 88 0.16 -16.85 -11.67
CA VAL A 88 -0.64 -16.61 -12.89
C VAL A 88 -1.99 -15.98 -12.59
N ALA A 89 -2.71 -16.50 -11.58
CA ALA A 89 -4.05 -16.06 -11.21
C ALA A 89 -4.05 -14.81 -10.30
N GLY A 90 -2.90 -14.51 -9.67
CA GLY A 90 -2.74 -13.40 -8.74
C GLY A 90 -3.06 -13.75 -7.28
N ASN A 91 -2.37 -13.11 -6.34
CA ASN A 91 -2.53 -13.33 -4.89
C ASN A 91 -3.62 -12.44 -4.28
N VAL A 92 -4.83 -12.46 -4.84
CA VAL A 92 -5.96 -11.62 -4.39
C VAL A 92 -6.78 -12.26 -3.27
N LEU A 93 -7.64 -11.49 -2.61
CA LEU A 93 -8.49 -11.96 -1.50
C LEU A 93 -9.37 -13.16 -1.89
N ALA A 94 -9.87 -13.20 -3.13
CA ALA A 94 -10.66 -14.32 -3.66
C ALA A 94 -9.86 -15.64 -3.72
N HIS A 95 -8.53 -15.56 -3.74
CA HIS A 95 -7.61 -16.69 -3.87
C HIS A 95 -6.90 -17.03 -2.55
N ARG A 96 -7.32 -16.41 -1.43
CA ARG A 96 -6.73 -16.57 -0.09
C ARG A 96 -6.55 -18.03 0.34
N GLN A 97 -7.47 -18.91 -0.05
CA GLN A 97 -7.42 -20.33 0.31
C GLN A 97 -6.22 -21.03 -0.36
N ILE A 98 -5.90 -20.68 -1.60
CA ILE A 98 -4.74 -21.22 -2.33
C ILE A 98 -3.43 -20.69 -1.74
N LEU A 99 -3.40 -19.41 -1.33
CA LEU A 99 -2.27 -18.86 -0.59
C LEU A 99 -2.02 -19.62 0.72
N TRP A 100 -3.08 -19.88 1.50
CA TRP A 100 -2.96 -20.67 2.72
C TRP A 100 -2.52 -22.11 2.44
N ALA A 101 -3.01 -22.74 1.37
CA ALA A 101 -2.55 -24.06 0.95
C ALA A 101 -1.04 -24.06 0.62
N HIS A 102 -0.57 -23.05 -0.12
CA HIS A 102 0.86 -22.85 -0.40
C HIS A 102 1.68 -22.74 0.90
N ILE A 103 1.28 -21.85 1.81
CA ILE A 103 2.00 -21.58 3.07
C ILE A 103 2.00 -22.81 3.98
N VAL A 104 0.84 -23.45 4.20
CA VAL A 104 0.72 -24.61 5.09
C VAL A 104 1.47 -25.81 4.53
N ALA A 105 1.33 -26.11 3.23
CA ALA A 105 2.08 -27.20 2.61
C ALA A 105 3.59 -26.96 2.66
N ALA A 106 4.05 -25.73 2.36
CA ALA A 106 5.46 -25.38 2.47
C ALA A 106 5.97 -25.52 3.92
N GLY A 107 5.22 -25.01 4.90
CA GLY A 107 5.55 -25.09 6.33
C GLY A 107 5.66 -26.54 6.82
N LEU A 108 4.68 -27.39 6.48
CA LEU A 108 4.72 -28.82 6.80
C LEU A 108 5.90 -29.52 6.09
N GLY A 109 6.21 -29.14 4.85
CA GLY A 109 7.37 -29.64 4.12
C GLY A 109 8.69 -29.29 4.81
N VAL A 110 8.82 -28.05 5.30
CA VAL A 110 9.97 -27.60 6.11
C VAL A 110 10.09 -28.43 7.39
N ILE A 111 8.98 -28.66 8.10
CA ILE A 111 8.98 -29.51 9.31
C ILE A 111 9.44 -30.94 8.98
N ALA A 112 8.93 -31.52 7.90
CA ALA A 112 9.30 -32.87 7.46
C ALA A 112 10.80 -32.98 7.13
N ILE A 113 11.37 -31.99 6.43
CA ILE A 113 12.83 -31.92 6.21
C ILE A 113 13.60 -31.77 7.53
N GLY A 114 13.10 -30.98 8.47
CA GLY A 114 13.71 -30.81 9.78
C GLY A 114 13.79 -32.11 10.57
N VAL A 115 12.69 -32.87 10.63
CA VAL A 115 12.63 -34.19 11.28
C VAL A 115 13.61 -35.16 10.61
N TRP A 116 13.62 -35.21 9.28
CA TRP A 116 14.53 -36.07 8.52
C TRP A 116 16.01 -35.69 8.74
N LEU A 117 16.34 -34.40 8.70
CA LEU A 117 17.70 -33.90 8.97
C LEU A 117 18.13 -34.23 10.41
N TRP A 118 17.22 -34.14 11.38
CA TRP A 118 17.50 -34.48 12.77
C TRP A 118 17.94 -35.94 12.90
N GLN A 119 17.14 -36.87 12.34
CA GLN A 119 17.44 -38.30 12.33
C GLN A 119 18.76 -38.62 11.62
N ARG A 120 19.05 -37.95 10.50
CA ARG A 120 20.25 -38.22 9.68
C ARG A 120 21.51 -37.54 10.22
N SER A 121 21.39 -36.46 11.00
CA SER A 121 22.53 -35.76 11.59
C SER A 121 23.20 -36.51 12.75
N ALA A 122 22.53 -37.52 13.32
CA ALA A 122 23.06 -38.37 14.38
C ALA A 122 24.31 -39.17 13.94
N THR A 123 24.54 -39.30 12.63
CA THR A 123 25.70 -40.00 12.06
C THR A 123 26.96 -39.13 11.91
N GLY A 124 26.94 -37.87 12.36
CA GLY A 124 28.08 -36.95 12.34
C GLY A 124 28.44 -36.35 10.96
N GLY A 125 29.46 -35.49 10.93
CA GLY A 125 30.02 -34.91 9.70
C GLY A 125 29.24 -33.72 9.11
N GLY A 126 29.23 -33.59 7.77
CA GLY A 126 28.65 -32.44 7.05
C GLY A 126 27.14 -32.22 7.27
N TRP A 127 26.42 -33.27 7.68
CA TRP A 127 24.99 -33.20 8.05
C TRP A 127 24.73 -32.40 9.32
N ALA A 128 25.67 -32.40 10.27
CA ALA A 128 25.54 -31.60 11.50
C ALA A 128 25.58 -30.09 11.21
N ARG A 129 26.49 -29.66 10.31
CA ARG A 129 26.57 -28.26 9.86
C ARG A 129 25.31 -27.83 9.11
N LEU A 130 24.80 -28.68 8.21
CA LEU A 130 23.54 -28.41 7.51
C LEU A 130 22.36 -28.29 8.48
N ARG A 131 22.27 -29.20 9.47
CA ARG A 131 21.24 -29.11 10.51
C ARG A 131 21.30 -27.79 11.26
N GLN A 132 22.50 -27.34 11.67
CA GLN A 132 22.66 -26.06 12.37
C GLN A 132 22.19 -24.88 11.51
N ALA A 133 22.59 -24.84 10.24
CA ALA A 133 22.15 -23.80 9.30
C ALA A 133 20.63 -23.83 9.07
N PHE A 134 20.05 -25.02 8.90
CA PHE A 134 18.60 -25.21 8.75
C PHE A 134 17.85 -24.76 10.00
N VAL A 135 18.28 -25.18 11.20
CA VAL A 135 17.64 -24.79 12.46
C VAL A 135 17.71 -23.29 12.66
N ALA A 136 18.86 -22.66 12.40
CA ALA A 136 18.98 -21.20 12.48
C ALA A 136 18.01 -20.49 11.52
N ALA A 137 17.89 -20.95 10.28
CA ALA A 137 16.96 -20.39 9.32
C ALA A 137 15.48 -20.65 9.67
N ALA A 138 15.16 -21.84 10.20
CA ALA A 138 13.81 -22.17 10.66
C ALA A 138 13.39 -21.36 11.90
N VAL A 139 14.34 -21.12 12.82
CA VAL A 139 14.12 -20.20 13.96
C VAL A 139 13.89 -18.79 13.45
N LEU A 140 14.71 -18.30 12.51
CA LEU A 140 14.55 -16.97 11.92
C LEU A 140 13.20 -16.81 11.22
N LEU A 141 12.75 -17.84 10.50
CA LEU A 141 11.45 -17.87 9.80
C LEU A 141 10.25 -17.61 10.72
N VAL A 142 10.34 -18.00 11.98
CA VAL A 142 9.26 -17.78 12.98
C VAL A 142 9.54 -16.55 13.84
N ALA A 143 10.77 -16.42 14.34
CA ALA A 143 11.15 -15.38 15.28
C ALA A 143 11.11 -13.98 14.66
N LEU A 144 11.55 -13.82 13.41
CA LEU A 144 11.58 -12.50 12.77
C LEU A 144 10.17 -11.93 12.50
N PRO A 145 9.23 -12.67 11.86
CA PRO A 145 7.86 -12.19 11.73
C PRO A 145 7.16 -11.98 13.08
N GLY A 146 7.38 -12.86 14.05
CA GLY A 146 6.84 -12.74 15.40
C GLY A 146 7.34 -11.49 16.13
N ALA A 147 8.65 -11.23 16.10
CA ALA A 147 9.26 -10.04 16.67
C ALA A 147 8.76 -8.77 16.00
N MET A 148 8.66 -8.75 14.67
CA MET A 148 8.12 -7.60 13.94
C MET A 148 6.64 -7.35 14.22
N ALA A 149 5.83 -8.40 14.41
CA ALA A 149 4.43 -8.27 14.80
C ALA A 149 4.29 -7.68 16.22
N LEU A 150 5.10 -8.15 17.17
CA LEU A 150 5.15 -7.59 18.53
C LEU A 150 5.63 -6.13 18.52
N TRP A 151 6.66 -5.83 17.73
CA TRP A 151 7.20 -4.47 17.62
C TRP A 151 6.16 -3.48 17.09
N ARG A 152 5.45 -3.83 16.00
CA ARG A 152 4.35 -3.01 15.46
C ARG A 152 3.20 -2.82 16.44
N LYS A 153 2.88 -3.84 17.24
CA LYS A 153 1.86 -3.74 18.28
C LYS A 153 2.30 -2.81 19.43
N ALA A 154 3.59 -2.82 19.77
CA ALA A 154 4.15 -1.98 20.83
C ALA A 154 4.41 -0.53 20.36
N HIS A 155 4.58 -0.30 19.05
CA HIS A 155 4.85 0.99 18.43
C HIS A 155 3.84 1.24 17.29
N PRO A 156 2.55 1.50 17.62
CA PRO A 156 1.57 1.85 16.60
C PRO A 156 1.95 3.17 15.93
N ASP A 157 1.64 3.32 14.64
CA ASP A 157 1.82 4.59 13.93
C ASP A 157 0.75 5.57 14.44
N PRO A 158 1.13 6.75 14.98
CA PRO A 158 0.15 7.74 15.44
C PRO A 158 -0.84 8.16 14.34
N ASN A 159 -0.44 8.07 13.06
CA ASN A 159 -1.28 8.43 11.93
C ASN A 159 -2.30 7.35 11.55
N ASP A 160 -2.25 6.16 12.15
CA ASP A 160 -3.24 5.11 11.92
C ASP A 160 -4.63 5.47 12.50
N HIS A 161 -4.70 6.49 13.36
CA HIS A 161 -5.90 6.95 14.04
C HIS A 161 -6.08 8.47 13.91
N ILE A 162 -7.34 8.91 13.89
CA ILE A 162 -7.70 10.33 13.91
C ILE A 162 -7.82 10.74 15.37
N VAL A 163 -7.02 11.71 15.80
CA VAL A 163 -7.01 12.20 17.19
C VAL A 163 -7.13 13.71 17.18
N ASN A 164 -8.21 14.23 17.75
CA ASN A 164 -8.41 15.67 17.85
C ASN A 164 -7.41 16.29 18.84
N PRO A 165 -6.85 17.47 18.52
CA PRO A 165 -6.00 18.19 19.45
C PRO A 165 -6.80 18.65 20.67
N LEU A 166 -6.15 18.68 21.84
CA LEU A 166 -6.76 19.19 23.08
C LEU A 166 -6.93 20.71 23.07
N VAL A 167 -6.14 21.40 22.24
CA VAL A 167 -6.21 22.85 22.03
C VAL A 167 -6.78 23.09 20.64
N VAL A 168 -7.88 23.83 20.60
CA VAL A 168 -8.52 24.21 19.33
C VAL A 168 -7.87 25.49 18.79
N PRO A 169 -7.57 25.56 17.48
CA PRO A 169 -7.16 26.80 16.82
C PRO A 169 -8.19 27.90 17.08
N THR A 170 -7.70 29.09 17.45
CA THR A 170 -8.56 30.25 17.70
C THR A 170 -8.84 31.06 16.43
N SER A 171 -8.10 30.78 15.36
CA SER A 171 -8.25 31.39 14.05
C SER A 171 -7.70 30.46 12.96
N MET A 172 -8.12 30.66 11.71
CA MET A 172 -7.61 29.88 10.56
C MET A 172 -6.09 29.96 10.37
N GLN A 173 -5.43 31.00 10.90
CA GLN A 173 -3.97 31.15 10.83
C GLN A 173 -3.23 30.10 11.66
N GLU A 174 -3.89 29.50 12.65
CA GLU A 174 -3.35 28.44 13.51
C GLU A 174 -3.71 27.02 13.00
N GLU A 175 -4.49 26.93 11.91
CA GLU A 175 -4.92 25.66 11.32
C GLU A 175 -3.91 25.15 10.27
N GLY A 176 -3.87 23.82 10.09
CA GLY A 176 -3.14 23.19 8.99
C GLY A 176 -1.65 23.50 8.97
N GLY A 177 -1.18 24.07 7.86
CA GLY A 177 0.20 24.60 7.71
C GLY A 177 0.32 26.11 7.95
N GLY A 178 -0.77 26.78 8.35
CA GLY A 178 -0.85 28.21 8.59
C GLY A 178 -0.58 29.08 7.34
N PRO A 179 -0.43 30.40 7.50
CA PRO A 179 -0.30 31.37 6.39
C PRO A 179 0.92 31.17 5.49
N LYS A 180 1.93 30.40 5.93
CA LYS A 180 3.12 30.08 5.14
C LYS A 180 2.92 28.89 4.22
N SER A 181 1.86 28.11 4.42
CA SER A 181 1.51 27.01 3.53
C SER A 181 1.13 27.56 2.15
N PRO A 182 1.59 26.94 1.04
CA PRO A 182 1.11 27.30 -0.30
C PRO A 182 -0.41 27.05 -0.47
N PHE A 183 -0.98 26.23 0.42
CA PHE A 183 -2.37 25.79 0.41
C PHE A 183 -3.28 26.65 1.28
N PHE A 184 -2.74 27.60 2.05
CA PHE A 184 -3.53 28.49 2.89
C PHE A 184 -4.60 29.25 2.05
N PRO A 185 -5.86 29.39 2.51
CA PRO A 185 -6.38 29.06 3.84
C PRO A 185 -7.00 27.65 3.99
N SER A 186 -6.71 26.70 3.09
CA SER A 186 -6.99 25.30 3.38
C SER A 186 -6.00 24.76 4.42
N SER A 187 -6.48 23.84 5.26
CA SER A 187 -5.66 23.14 6.24
C SER A 187 -4.84 21.99 5.65
N ALA A 188 -5.01 21.71 4.35
CA ALA A 188 -4.34 20.63 3.66
C ALA A 188 -2.82 20.79 3.67
N LYS A 189 -2.14 19.65 3.87
CA LYS A 189 -0.68 19.53 3.89
C LYS A 189 -0.24 18.48 2.89
N THR A 190 1.01 18.57 2.44
CA THR A 190 1.68 17.53 1.66
C THR A 190 2.88 17.01 2.45
N ASN A 191 3.26 15.75 2.24
CA ASN A 191 4.45 15.17 2.85
C ASN A 191 5.74 15.92 2.49
N VAL A 192 5.77 16.61 1.34
CA VAL A 192 6.92 17.38 0.86
C VAL A 192 6.90 18.86 1.32
N GLY A 193 5.86 19.29 2.04
CA GLY A 193 5.72 20.68 2.49
C GLY A 193 5.52 21.70 1.36
N GLY A 194 5.18 21.22 0.16
CA GLY A 194 5.11 22.00 -1.08
C GLY A 194 4.20 21.36 -2.11
N ILE A 195 4.33 21.78 -3.37
CA ILE A 195 3.46 21.32 -4.45
C ILE A 195 3.79 19.90 -4.93
N ILE A 196 2.78 19.21 -5.46
CA ILE A 196 2.85 17.87 -6.03
C ILE A 196 2.50 17.94 -7.52
N LYS A 197 3.12 17.10 -8.35
CA LYS A 197 2.83 16.98 -9.79
C LYS A 197 1.35 16.62 -10.03
N SER A 198 0.68 17.30 -10.98
CA SER A 198 -0.74 17.03 -11.28
C SER A 198 -1.01 15.61 -11.70
N GLU A 199 -0.07 15.00 -12.43
CA GLU A 199 -0.16 13.66 -13.00
C GLU A 199 -0.58 12.62 -11.96
N PHE A 200 -0.19 12.84 -10.69
CA PHE A 200 -0.60 12.03 -9.54
C PHE A 200 -2.11 11.87 -9.36
N PHE A 201 -2.88 12.87 -9.78
CA PHE A 201 -4.34 12.91 -9.66
C PHE A 201 -5.05 12.64 -11.00
N MET A 202 -4.32 12.37 -12.08
CA MET A 202 -4.92 12.24 -13.41
C MET A 202 -5.26 10.81 -13.82
N ASP A 203 -4.69 9.81 -13.15
CA ASP A 203 -4.69 8.42 -13.62
C ASP A 203 -5.63 7.48 -12.84
N SER A 204 -6.79 7.96 -12.38
CA SER A 204 -7.82 7.11 -11.74
C SER A 204 -8.22 5.89 -12.59
N GLN A 205 -8.09 6.00 -13.92
CA GLN A 205 -8.36 4.89 -14.85
C GLN A 205 -7.42 3.69 -14.60
N ALA A 206 -6.16 3.93 -14.23
CA ALA A 206 -5.22 2.85 -13.90
C ALA A 206 -5.71 2.03 -12.69
N CYS A 207 -6.31 2.69 -11.69
CA CYS A 207 -6.95 2.00 -10.58
C CYS A 207 -8.13 1.12 -11.06
N GLY A 208 -8.86 1.57 -12.09
CA GLY A 208 -10.01 0.87 -12.68
C GLY A 208 -9.66 -0.39 -13.49
N GLU A 209 -8.39 -0.61 -13.82
CA GLU A 209 -7.93 -1.86 -14.45
C GLU A 209 -8.12 -3.07 -13.51
N CYS A 210 -7.85 -2.87 -12.21
CA CYS A 210 -7.98 -3.89 -11.17
C CYS A 210 -9.24 -3.72 -10.31
N HIS A 211 -9.68 -2.47 -10.07
CA HIS A 211 -10.81 -2.11 -9.21
C HIS A 211 -12.02 -1.62 -10.00
N LYS A 212 -12.42 -2.39 -11.00
CA LYS A 212 -13.41 -2.01 -12.00
C LYS A 212 -14.74 -1.51 -11.42
N ASP A 213 -15.30 -2.25 -10.47
CA ASP A 213 -16.62 -1.92 -9.90
C ASP A 213 -16.59 -0.59 -9.13
N ILE A 214 -15.56 -0.40 -8.30
CA ILE A 214 -15.36 0.83 -7.52
C ILE A 214 -15.08 2.00 -8.45
N TYR A 215 -14.27 1.80 -9.49
CA TYR A 215 -14.00 2.83 -10.50
C TYR A 215 -15.29 3.27 -11.21
N GLN A 216 -16.16 2.34 -11.59
CA GLN A 216 -17.44 2.68 -12.23
C GLN A 216 -18.37 3.46 -11.29
N GLN A 217 -18.44 3.06 -10.01
CA GLN A 217 -19.20 3.80 -8.99
C GLN A 217 -18.63 5.21 -8.83
N TRP A 218 -17.32 5.33 -8.64
CA TRP A 218 -16.62 6.62 -8.53
C TRP A 218 -16.87 7.51 -9.74
N ASN A 219 -16.75 6.98 -10.96
CA ASN A 219 -16.89 7.74 -12.20
C ASN A 219 -18.29 8.35 -12.39
N SER A 220 -19.31 7.81 -11.70
CA SER A 220 -20.67 8.36 -11.65
C SER A 220 -20.98 9.18 -10.39
N SER A 221 -20.02 9.35 -9.49
CA SER A 221 -20.23 9.91 -8.15
C SER A 221 -20.03 11.43 -8.11
N ALA A 222 -20.60 12.08 -7.08
CA ALA A 222 -20.35 13.48 -6.78
C ALA A 222 -18.86 13.80 -6.55
N HIS A 223 -18.06 12.84 -6.08
CA HIS A 223 -16.61 13.04 -5.91
C HIS A 223 -15.88 13.16 -7.26
N HIS A 224 -16.26 12.36 -8.26
CA HIS A 224 -15.72 12.53 -9.60
C HIS A 224 -16.14 13.87 -10.21
N PHE A 225 -17.35 14.33 -9.92
CA PHE A 225 -17.87 15.64 -10.37
C PHE A 225 -17.60 16.79 -9.37
N ALA A 226 -16.66 16.65 -8.44
CA ALA A 226 -16.48 17.63 -7.37
C ALA A 226 -15.75 18.91 -7.79
N SER A 227 -15.09 18.93 -8.96
CA SER A 227 -14.29 20.07 -9.42
C SER A 227 -15.04 20.84 -10.52
N PHE A 228 -14.33 21.37 -11.51
CA PHE A 228 -14.91 22.25 -12.53
C PHE A 228 -15.66 21.53 -13.66
N ASN A 229 -15.79 20.20 -13.54
CA ASN A 229 -16.73 19.41 -14.33
C ASN A 229 -18.18 19.52 -13.81
N ASP A 230 -18.42 20.11 -12.63
CA ASP A 230 -19.73 20.60 -12.20
C ASP A 230 -19.90 22.10 -12.48
N GLN A 231 -21.03 22.49 -13.07
CA GLN A 231 -21.25 23.89 -13.47
C GLN A 231 -21.60 24.81 -12.29
N PHE A 232 -22.23 24.30 -11.23
CA PHE A 232 -22.61 25.11 -10.07
C PHE A 232 -21.38 25.48 -9.25
N TYR A 233 -20.54 24.50 -8.96
CA TYR A 233 -19.25 24.68 -8.32
C TYR A 233 -18.38 25.62 -9.15
N ARG A 234 -18.23 25.34 -10.45
CA ARG A 234 -17.46 26.19 -11.37
C ARG A 234 -17.88 27.64 -11.31
N LYS A 235 -19.18 27.95 -11.47
CA LYS A 235 -19.64 29.34 -11.47
C LYS A 235 -19.50 30.02 -10.12
N SER A 236 -19.62 29.27 -9.03
CA SER A 236 -19.38 29.77 -7.68
C SER A 236 -17.93 30.19 -7.48
N ILE A 237 -16.97 29.36 -7.91
CA ILE A 237 -15.53 29.67 -7.80
C ILE A 237 -15.10 30.76 -8.80
N GLU A 238 -15.58 30.74 -10.05
CA GLU A 238 -15.31 31.82 -11.01
C GLU A 238 -15.76 33.18 -10.47
N TYR A 239 -16.97 33.24 -9.87
CA TYR A 239 -17.48 34.45 -9.23
C TYR A 239 -16.64 34.85 -8.02
N MET A 240 -16.40 33.92 -7.08
CA MET A 240 -15.60 34.18 -5.88
C MET A 240 -14.22 34.74 -6.26
N GLN A 241 -13.52 34.11 -7.20
CA GLN A 241 -12.21 34.58 -7.64
C GLN A 241 -12.26 35.94 -8.35
N SER A 242 -13.36 36.28 -9.01
CA SER A 242 -13.52 37.60 -9.64
C SER A 242 -13.72 38.74 -8.64
N VAL A 243 -14.25 38.43 -7.45
CA VAL A 243 -14.55 39.43 -6.41
C VAL A 243 -13.43 39.53 -5.37
N VAL A 244 -12.91 38.39 -4.91
CA VAL A 244 -11.96 38.32 -3.77
C VAL A 244 -10.62 37.68 -4.12
N GLY A 245 -10.38 37.34 -5.39
CA GLY A 245 -9.15 36.72 -5.86
C GLY A 245 -9.04 35.21 -5.59
N THR A 246 -7.93 34.61 -6.01
CA THR A 246 -7.67 33.17 -5.94
C THR A 246 -7.40 32.68 -4.52
N GLN A 247 -6.75 33.50 -3.69
CA GLN A 247 -6.28 33.09 -2.38
C GLN A 247 -7.41 32.58 -1.46
N PRO A 248 -8.54 33.28 -1.24
CA PRO A 248 -9.63 32.77 -0.41
C PRO A 248 -10.25 31.46 -0.94
N SER A 249 -10.30 31.30 -2.26
CA SER A 249 -10.90 30.11 -2.90
C SER A 249 -10.08 28.82 -2.71
N LYS A 250 -8.82 28.91 -2.26
CA LYS A 250 -8.00 27.75 -1.91
C LYS A 250 -8.60 26.92 -0.76
N TRP A 251 -9.41 27.52 0.10
CA TRP A 251 -10.19 26.80 1.11
C TRP A 251 -11.14 25.78 0.48
N CYS A 252 -11.82 26.14 -0.62
CA CYS A 252 -12.66 25.22 -1.38
C CYS A 252 -11.80 24.13 -2.07
N ALA A 253 -10.68 24.56 -2.64
CA ALA A 253 -9.81 23.73 -3.47
C ALA A 253 -9.20 22.54 -2.70
N GLY A 254 -8.96 22.70 -1.40
CA GLY A 254 -8.48 21.63 -0.52
C GLY A 254 -9.39 20.42 -0.43
N CYS A 255 -10.68 20.57 -0.72
CA CYS A 255 -11.67 19.50 -0.70
C CYS A 255 -12.22 19.13 -2.09
N HIS A 256 -11.99 19.95 -3.12
CA HIS A 256 -12.64 19.80 -4.43
C HIS A 256 -11.67 19.63 -5.61
N ASP A 257 -10.51 20.30 -5.59
CA ASP A 257 -9.73 20.60 -6.81
C ASP A 257 -8.30 20.04 -6.77
N HIS A 258 -8.07 18.88 -6.17
CA HIS A 258 -6.73 18.36 -5.85
C HIS A 258 -5.72 18.40 -7.02
N ALA A 259 -6.16 18.09 -8.25
CA ALA A 259 -5.32 18.09 -9.44
C ALA A 259 -4.84 19.50 -9.89
N VAL A 260 -5.57 20.57 -9.54
CA VAL A 260 -5.20 21.98 -9.80
C VAL A 260 -4.62 22.64 -8.55
N PHE A 261 -5.05 22.18 -7.38
CA PHE A 261 -4.69 22.75 -6.10
C PHE A 261 -3.28 22.37 -5.68
N PHE A 262 -2.99 21.08 -5.60
CA PHE A 262 -1.72 20.60 -5.06
C PHE A 262 -0.53 20.88 -5.98
N ASN A 263 -0.74 21.12 -7.28
CA ASN A 263 0.36 21.47 -8.20
C ASN A 263 0.65 22.99 -8.29
N GLY A 264 -0.02 23.80 -7.47
CA GLY A 264 0.19 25.26 -7.43
C GLY A 264 -0.46 26.02 -8.60
N ARG A 265 -1.24 25.37 -9.46
CA ARG A 265 -1.94 26.08 -10.55
C ARG A 265 -3.06 26.97 -10.04
N PHE A 266 -3.55 26.73 -8.83
CA PHE A 266 -4.58 27.53 -8.18
C PHE A 266 -4.16 28.97 -7.82
N GLU A 267 -2.88 29.33 -8.01
CA GLU A 267 -2.44 30.74 -7.95
C GLU A 267 -3.04 31.60 -9.07
N ARG A 268 -3.43 30.98 -10.19
CA ARG A 268 -4.03 31.66 -11.35
C ARG A 268 -5.55 31.48 -11.34
N PRO A 269 -6.34 32.48 -11.80
CA PRO A 269 -7.78 32.36 -11.87
C PRO A 269 -8.21 31.12 -12.67
N ILE A 270 -9.21 30.38 -12.17
CA ILE A 270 -9.65 29.14 -12.79
C ILE A 270 -10.27 29.37 -14.17
N LYS A 271 -10.94 30.52 -14.37
CA LYS A 271 -11.50 30.91 -15.67
C LYS A 271 -10.49 30.85 -16.82
N ASP A 272 -9.19 31.03 -16.52
CA ASP A 272 -8.12 31.05 -17.52
C ASP A 272 -7.51 29.66 -17.77
N GLN A 273 -7.97 28.64 -17.05
CA GLN A 273 -7.46 27.26 -17.13
C GLN A 273 -8.55 26.18 -17.01
N ILE A 274 -9.81 26.56 -17.22
CA ILE A 274 -10.97 25.69 -17.00
C ILE A 274 -11.06 24.49 -17.94
N ASP A 275 -10.44 24.63 -19.12
CA ASP A 275 -10.45 23.60 -20.17
C ASP A 275 -9.29 22.61 -20.03
N THR A 276 -8.45 22.74 -19.00
CA THR A 276 -7.40 21.75 -18.79
C THR A 276 -7.95 20.46 -18.19
N PRO A 277 -7.31 19.31 -18.47
CA PRO A 277 -7.71 18.03 -17.86
C PRO A 277 -7.75 18.07 -16.33
N GLN A 278 -6.79 18.77 -15.71
CA GLN A 278 -6.70 18.90 -14.25
C GLN A 278 -7.95 19.57 -13.66
N ALA A 279 -8.49 20.60 -14.32
CA ALA A 279 -9.70 21.27 -13.85
C ALA A 279 -10.95 20.36 -13.91
N ARG A 280 -10.91 19.30 -14.72
CA ARG A 280 -12.03 18.38 -14.89
C ARG A 280 -11.80 17.01 -14.23
N ALA A 281 -10.71 16.85 -13.48
CA ALA A 281 -10.34 15.57 -12.87
C ALA A 281 -11.24 15.16 -11.68
N GLY A 282 -11.87 16.15 -11.02
CA GLY A 282 -12.60 15.92 -9.77
C GLY A 282 -11.66 15.47 -8.65
N LEU A 283 -12.22 14.78 -7.65
CA LEU A 283 -11.45 14.04 -6.66
C LEU A 283 -11.10 12.67 -7.22
N ALA A 284 -9.82 12.43 -7.48
CA ALA A 284 -9.30 11.17 -8.00
C ALA A 284 -9.29 10.06 -6.94
N CYS A 285 -9.01 8.82 -7.33
CA CYS A 285 -8.81 7.73 -6.36
C CYS A 285 -7.69 8.11 -5.35
N THR A 286 -6.61 8.70 -5.85
CA THR A 286 -5.48 9.17 -5.05
C THR A 286 -5.83 10.37 -4.15
N SER A 287 -6.88 11.14 -4.43
CA SER A 287 -7.36 12.23 -3.55
C SER A 287 -7.76 11.73 -2.16
N CYS A 288 -8.25 10.50 -2.06
CA CYS A 288 -8.53 9.86 -0.77
C CYS A 288 -7.43 8.87 -0.38
N HIS A 289 -7.03 7.99 -1.29
CA HIS A 289 -6.12 6.88 -0.98
C HIS A 289 -4.66 7.30 -0.74
N ALA A 290 -4.28 8.53 -1.08
CA ALA A 290 -2.96 9.07 -0.76
C ALA A 290 -2.94 9.89 0.54
N ILE A 291 -4.08 10.06 1.22
CA ILE A 291 -4.10 10.68 2.54
C ILE A 291 -3.42 9.73 3.54
N THR A 292 -2.37 10.20 4.19
CA THR A 292 -1.60 9.42 5.16
C THR A 292 -1.94 9.75 6.61
N SER A 293 -2.47 10.94 6.86
CA SER A 293 -2.92 11.36 8.19
C SER A 293 -4.10 12.32 8.07
N VAL A 294 -5.05 12.21 8.98
CA VAL A 294 -6.06 13.25 9.24
C VAL A 294 -5.79 13.77 10.64
N HIS A 295 -5.47 15.07 10.74
CA HIS A 295 -4.98 15.66 11.98
C HIS A 295 -6.13 16.02 12.94
N SER A 296 -7.34 16.17 12.41
CA SER A 296 -8.53 16.46 13.21
C SER A 296 -9.82 16.17 12.44
N SER A 297 -10.87 15.80 13.18
CA SER A 297 -12.25 15.82 12.69
C SER A 297 -12.92 17.20 12.81
N MET A 298 -12.16 18.28 13.02
CA MET A 298 -12.66 19.66 12.96
C MET A 298 -12.91 20.16 11.53
N GLY A 299 -12.31 19.52 10.52
CA GLY A 299 -12.63 19.75 9.12
C GLY A 299 -11.62 20.60 8.33
N ASN A 300 -12.11 21.37 7.35
CA ASN A 300 -11.32 22.29 6.49
C ASN A 300 -10.17 21.65 5.68
N GLY A 301 -10.24 20.35 5.45
CA GLY A 301 -9.22 19.59 4.74
C GLY A 301 -7.95 19.39 5.57
N ASP A 302 -8.02 19.31 6.90
CA ASP A 302 -6.86 19.11 7.77
C ASP A 302 -6.30 17.67 7.70
N PHE A 303 -5.76 17.34 6.53
CA PHE A 303 -5.10 16.08 6.21
C PHE A 303 -3.72 16.31 5.61
N THR A 304 -2.88 15.26 5.66
CA THR A 304 -1.64 15.19 4.87
C THR A 304 -1.85 14.24 3.71
N ILE A 305 -1.58 14.70 2.49
CA ILE A 305 -1.49 13.85 1.31
C ILE A 305 -0.03 13.53 0.99
N GLU A 306 0.25 12.26 0.69
CA GLU A 306 1.59 11.79 0.32
C GLU A 306 1.73 11.74 -1.20
N TYR A 307 2.80 12.34 -1.73
CA TYR A 307 3.30 12.00 -3.06
C TYR A 307 4.29 10.83 -2.94
N PRO A 308 3.90 9.60 -3.35
CA PRO A 308 4.67 8.42 -3.03
C PRO A 308 5.93 8.31 -3.91
N PRO A 309 7.07 7.84 -3.36
CA PRO A 309 8.35 7.80 -4.09
C PRO A 309 8.34 7.00 -5.39
N LEU A 310 7.46 5.99 -5.49
CA LEU A 310 7.37 5.10 -6.66
C LEU A 310 6.25 5.49 -7.63
N HIS A 311 5.60 6.65 -7.46
CA HIS A 311 4.47 7.05 -8.31
C HIS A 311 4.81 6.97 -9.81
N GLU A 312 6.00 7.45 -10.22
CA GLU A 312 6.41 7.50 -11.62
C GLU A 312 6.57 6.12 -12.27
N LEU A 313 6.80 5.06 -11.47
CA LEU A 313 6.81 3.68 -11.97
C LEU A 313 5.39 3.17 -12.21
N VAL A 314 4.47 3.48 -11.29
CA VAL A 314 3.07 3.05 -11.35
C VAL A 314 2.30 3.77 -12.47
N SER A 315 2.57 5.06 -12.71
CA SER A 315 1.99 5.83 -13.82
C SER A 315 2.79 5.75 -15.13
N SER A 316 3.77 4.83 -15.21
CA SER A 316 4.61 4.71 -16.40
C SER A 316 3.83 4.20 -17.60
N LYS A 317 3.88 4.95 -18.71
CA LYS A 317 3.31 4.53 -20.00
C LYS A 317 4.18 3.50 -20.75
N ASN A 318 5.33 3.13 -20.20
CA ASN A 318 6.18 2.11 -20.81
C ASN A 318 5.54 0.73 -20.60
N PRO A 319 5.22 -0.03 -21.67
CA PRO A 319 4.48 -1.28 -21.54
C PRO A 319 5.23 -2.33 -20.69
N VAL A 320 6.56 -2.35 -20.73
CA VAL A 320 7.37 -3.31 -19.96
C VAL A 320 7.33 -2.97 -18.47
N VAL A 321 7.46 -1.69 -18.12
CA VAL A 321 7.37 -1.22 -16.72
C VAL A 321 5.97 -1.48 -16.19
N HIS A 322 4.93 -1.15 -16.96
CA HIS A 322 3.54 -1.38 -16.58
C HIS A 322 3.22 -2.86 -16.36
N THR A 323 3.61 -3.74 -17.29
CA THR A 323 3.40 -5.19 -17.13
C THR A 323 4.16 -5.74 -15.92
N MET A 324 5.37 -5.25 -15.66
CA MET A 324 6.14 -5.66 -14.48
C MET A 324 5.48 -5.19 -13.18
N ASP A 325 5.06 -3.93 -13.10
CA ASP A 325 4.36 -3.38 -11.94
C ASP A 325 3.04 -4.13 -11.66
N HIS A 326 2.24 -4.38 -12.71
CA HIS A 326 1.02 -5.16 -12.63
C HIS A 326 1.30 -6.58 -12.11
N PHE A 327 2.26 -7.29 -12.71
CA PHE A 327 2.66 -8.62 -12.25
C PHE A 327 3.11 -8.63 -10.79
N LEU A 328 3.97 -7.70 -10.40
CA LEU A 328 4.49 -7.58 -9.04
C LEU A 328 3.40 -7.28 -8.02
N THR A 329 2.47 -6.38 -8.37
CA THR A 329 1.32 -6.04 -7.53
C THR A 329 0.43 -7.26 -7.31
N TYR A 330 0.15 -8.06 -8.34
CA TYR A 330 -0.60 -9.31 -8.17
C TYR A 330 0.20 -10.41 -7.47
N LEU A 331 1.52 -10.47 -7.64
CA LEU A 331 2.37 -11.45 -7.00
C LEU A 331 2.41 -11.25 -5.47
N GLN A 332 2.49 -9.98 -5.03
CA GLN A 332 2.44 -9.62 -3.61
C GLN A 332 1.69 -8.29 -3.40
N PRO A 333 0.37 -8.31 -3.19
CA PRO A 333 -0.45 -7.08 -3.08
C PRO A 333 -0.38 -6.39 -1.73
N GLU A 334 0.24 -6.99 -0.71
CA GLU A 334 0.26 -6.42 0.65
C GLU A 334 0.88 -5.01 0.73
N PRO A 335 2.04 -4.72 0.09
CA PRO A 335 2.58 -3.36 0.04
C PRO A 335 1.61 -2.37 -0.63
N HIS A 336 1.04 -2.73 -1.79
CA HIS A 336 0.04 -1.91 -2.48
C HIS A 336 -1.14 -1.58 -1.56
N ARG A 337 -1.69 -2.60 -0.89
CA ARG A 337 -2.80 -2.46 0.05
C ARG A 337 -2.47 -1.51 1.20
N ARG A 338 -1.28 -1.60 1.81
CA ARG A 338 -0.86 -0.73 2.94
C ARG A 338 -0.56 0.70 2.50
N THR A 339 -0.12 0.88 1.26
CA THR A 339 0.11 2.21 0.69
C THR A 339 -1.22 2.96 0.53
N PHE A 340 -2.25 2.32 -0.02
CA PHE A 340 -3.50 3.01 -0.39
C PHE A 340 -4.66 2.86 0.61
N MET A 341 -4.58 1.94 1.57
CA MET A 341 -5.63 1.74 2.57
C MET A 341 -5.07 1.82 3.99
N LYS A 342 -5.22 2.99 4.61
CA LYS A 342 -4.82 3.21 6.00
C LYS A 342 -5.88 2.67 6.98
N PRO A 343 -5.51 2.34 8.23
CA PRO A 343 -6.47 1.83 9.21
C PRO A 343 -7.65 2.76 9.47
N PHE A 344 -7.43 4.07 9.62
CA PHE A 344 -8.50 5.05 9.82
C PHE A 344 -9.56 5.07 8.70
N MET A 345 -9.20 4.73 7.46
CA MET A 345 -10.14 4.69 6.33
C MET A 345 -11.13 3.53 6.42
N ARG A 346 -10.82 2.48 7.18
CA ARG A 346 -11.66 1.29 7.33
C ARG A 346 -12.44 1.27 8.63
N GLY A 347 -11.92 1.93 9.67
CA GLY A 347 -12.44 1.83 11.02
C GLY A 347 -13.33 2.99 11.46
N SER A 348 -13.30 4.13 10.76
CA SER A 348 -14.03 5.33 11.20
C SER A 348 -14.52 6.17 10.03
N ALA A 349 -15.76 6.66 10.13
CA ALA A 349 -16.31 7.65 9.23
C ALA A 349 -15.75 9.07 9.51
N GLU A 350 -15.04 9.27 10.61
CA GLU A 350 -14.35 10.54 10.94
C GLU A 350 -13.36 10.97 9.85
N PHE A 351 -12.86 10.02 9.04
CA PHE A 351 -12.08 10.33 7.85
C PHE A 351 -12.81 11.32 6.93
N CYS A 352 -14.13 11.14 6.76
CA CYS A 352 -14.96 12.02 5.94
C CYS A 352 -15.07 13.43 6.52
N ALA A 353 -14.94 13.60 7.84
CA ALA A 353 -15.05 14.89 8.51
C ALA A 353 -14.01 15.90 8.00
N ALA A 354 -12.84 15.43 7.53
CA ALA A 354 -11.82 16.28 6.95
C ALA A 354 -12.38 17.16 5.81
N CYS A 355 -13.27 16.62 4.98
CA CYS A 355 -13.88 17.36 3.86
C CYS A 355 -15.35 17.72 4.09
N HIS A 356 -16.09 16.92 4.87
CA HIS A 356 -17.53 17.05 5.10
C HIS A 356 -17.92 17.85 6.35
N LYS A 357 -16.95 18.51 6.94
CA LYS A 357 -17.14 19.48 8.01
C LYS A 357 -16.27 20.68 7.71
N VAL A 358 -16.85 21.86 7.71
CA VAL A 358 -16.10 23.06 7.39
C VAL A 358 -16.54 24.25 8.24
N HIS A 359 -15.65 25.22 8.35
CA HIS A 359 -15.93 26.54 8.87
C HIS A 359 -15.14 27.56 8.08
N LEU A 360 -15.69 28.76 8.05
CA LEU A 360 -15.14 29.92 7.38
C LEU A 360 -14.59 30.86 8.45
N ASP A 361 -13.54 31.59 8.14
CA ASP A 361 -13.04 32.67 8.98
C ASP A 361 -12.55 33.83 8.09
N VAL A 362 -11.98 34.87 8.71
CA VAL A 362 -11.50 36.10 8.06
C VAL A 362 -10.71 35.85 6.77
N PRO A 363 -9.78 34.88 6.65
CA PRO A 363 -9.05 34.61 5.40
C PRO A 363 -9.94 34.21 4.21
N VAL A 364 -11.15 33.71 4.47
CA VAL A 364 -12.09 33.26 3.42
C VAL A 364 -13.22 34.28 3.22
N ASN A 365 -13.79 34.80 4.31
CA ASN A 365 -15.01 35.61 4.27
C ASN A 365 -14.82 37.10 4.63
N SER A 366 -13.62 37.51 5.06
CA SER A 366 -13.30 38.89 5.48
C SER A 366 -14.20 39.46 6.58
N TYR A 367 -14.82 38.61 7.41
CA TYR A 367 -15.76 39.03 8.44
C TYR A 367 -15.44 38.44 9.81
N ARG A 368 -15.79 37.17 10.04
CA ARG A 368 -15.58 36.47 11.32
C ARG A 368 -15.69 34.97 11.11
N TRP A 369 -15.32 34.22 12.14
CA TRP A 369 -15.60 32.80 12.21
C TRP A 369 -17.10 32.53 12.04
N ALA A 370 -17.44 31.63 11.11
CA ALA A 370 -18.79 31.16 10.88
C ALA A 370 -18.76 29.67 10.54
N ARG A 371 -19.72 28.92 11.07
CA ARG A 371 -19.91 27.51 10.70
C ARG A 371 -20.35 27.45 9.23
N GLY A 372 -19.65 26.63 8.43
CA GLY A 372 -20.09 26.29 7.08
C GLY A 372 -20.95 25.03 7.11
N PHE A 373 -20.93 24.23 6.04
CA PHE A 373 -21.65 22.96 6.05
C PHE A 373 -20.97 21.95 6.99
N ASN A 374 -21.78 21.07 7.58
CA ASN A 374 -21.34 20.08 8.54
C ASN A 374 -22.20 18.83 8.39
N ASP A 375 -21.95 18.12 7.29
CA ASP A 375 -22.70 16.92 6.94
C ASP A 375 -22.25 15.75 7.80
N TYR A 376 -20.97 15.72 8.20
CA TYR A 376 -20.43 14.66 9.04
C TYR A 376 -21.13 14.59 10.40
N ASP A 377 -21.19 15.68 11.17
CA ASP A 377 -21.81 15.65 12.50
C ASP A 377 -23.33 15.38 12.39
N ASN A 378 -23.99 15.94 11.36
CA ASN A 378 -25.42 15.70 11.10
C ASN A 378 -25.70 14.23 10.78
N TRP A 379 -24.87 13.61 9.94
CA TRP A 379 -24.95 12.19 9.64
C TRP A 379 -24.65 11.37 10.89
N GLN A 380 -23.60 11.69 11.64
CA GLN A 380 -23.22 10.96 12.85
C GLN A 380 -24.34 10.97 13.89
N ALA A 381 -25.00 12.11 14.10
CA ALA A 381 -26.14 12.24 15.01
C ALA A 381 -27.43 11.58 14.51
N SER A 382 -27.48 11.12 13.26
CA SER A 382 -28.66 10.48 12.68
C SER A 382 -28.76 9.00 13.08
N GLY A 383 -29.99 8.47 13.10
CA GLY A 383 -30.23 7.06 13.43
C GLY A 383 -29.69 6.04 12.42
N VAL A 384 -29.13 6.49 11.28
CA VAL A 384 -28.55 5.61 10.25
C VAL A 384 -27.02 5.51 10.33
N SER A 385 -26.35 6.29 11.20
CA SER A 385 -24.90 6.21 11.36
C SER A 385 -24.44 4.90 11.99
N GLY A 386 -25.29 4.29 12.82
CA GLY A 386 -24.95 3.12 13.62
C GLY A 386 -23.87 3.40 14.69
N GLN A 387 -23.62 4.67 15.01
CA GLN A 387 -22.66 5.13 16.03
C GLN A 387 -23.35 5.73 17.25
#